data_AF-A0A4R6QHF4-F1
#
_entry.id   AF-A0A4R6QHF4-F1
#
_cell.length_a   1.000
_cell.length_b   1.000
_cell.length_c   1.000
_cell.angle_alpha   90.00
_cell.angle_beta   90.00
_cell.angle_gamma   90.00
#
_symmetry.space_group_name_H-M   'P 1'
#
loop_
_entity.id
_entity.type
_entity.pdbx_description
1 polymer ?
#
loop_
_entity_poly.entity_id
_entity_poly.type
_entity_poly.pdbx_seq_one_letter_code
_entity_poly.pdbx_strand_id
1 'polypeptide(L)'
;MTSDTPSFRAAQAAGYRHFAAQECADDPLYVAICLAVADSPELLELMLHAPGRQRRPNLLLAALHERILAGVPHGLAAYYPSVGGQRLPDAELPALLLDFARQQGDLLVRYLQTRSTQTNEIGRCAVLWPALQQIARLSGRPDLALLDFGSSAGLNLGVDGYHYDYGRFQLGAPAAPGRPQIRCEWLGDAPPLRADLGWRITRRLGLDLSPIDVSDDDAVRWLAACLWPHDRERALRLDQAVALARAAGHRVRRADDCIAEIEPWLDTLPAGVQPVLFNSWVLAYFPAEELARYQAEVGRLVRSRGLAWLSAESPSLRPTGLALPPTAPGASPHSLWSLVWRDRTEALAWSHPHGRWVQWLG
;
A
#
# COMPACT_ATOMS: atom_id res chain seq x y z
N MET A 1 -27.84 14.52 13.78
CA MET A 1 -27.62 15.58 12.78
C MET A 1 -28.09 15.05 11.44
N THR A 2 -29.28 15.48 11.00
CA THR A 2 -29.79 15.23 9.66
C THR A 2 -28.88 15.93 8.67
N SER A 3 -27.92 15.20 8.09
CA SER A 3 -27.20 15.70 6.92
C SER A 3 -28.24 16.06 5.87
N ASP A 4 -28.16 17.26 5.32
CA ASP A 4 -29.02 17.69 4.22
C ASP A 4 -28.80 16.75 3.02
N THR A 5 -29.66 15.73 2.92
CA THR A 5 -29.49 14.58 2.02
C THR A 5 -29.32 14.99 0.55
N PRO A 6 -30.04 16.00 0.02
CA PRO A 6 -29.78 16.54 -1.32
C PRO A 6 -28.35 17.08 -1.52
N SER A 7 -27.85 17.87 -0.56
CA SER A 7 -26.49 18.42 -0.60
C SER A 7 -25.42 17.33 -0.52
N PHE A 8 -25.64 16.32 0.33
CA PHE A 8 -24.78 15.15 0.43
C PHE A 8 -24.70 14.37 -0.89
N ARG A 9 -25.86 14.05 -1.48
CA ARG A 9 -25.93 13.29 -2.75
C ARG A 9 -25.22 14.04 -3.87
N ALA A 10 -25.42 15.35 -3.99
CA ALA A 10 -24.75 16.17 -5.01
C ALA A 10 -23.22 16.14 -4.86
N ALA A 11 -22.72 16.27 -3.64
CA ALA A 11 -21.28 16.20 -3.36
C ALA A 11 -20.70 14.81 -3.67
N GLN A 12 -21.38 13.73 -3.28
CA GLN A 12 -20.95 12.37 -3.60
C GLN A 12 -20.97 12.12 -5.10
N ALA A 13 -22.04 12.50 -5.81
CA ALA A 13 -22.14 12.34 -7.26
C ALA A 13 -21.00 13.06 -7.99
N ALA A 14 -20.67 14.29 -7.59
CA ALA A 14 -19.51 15.02 -8.11
C ALA A 14 -18.19 14.28 -7.83
N GLY A 15 -18.04 13.71 -6.62
CA GLY A 15 -16.88 12.90 -6.24
C GLY A 15 -16.71 11.64 -7.11
N TYR A 16 -17.79 10.90 -7.36
CA TYR A 16 -17.77 9.72 -8.24
C TYR A 16 -17.43 10.09 -9.69
N ARG A 17 -18.03 11.17 -10.23
CA ARG A 17 -17.71 11.64 -11.59
C ARG A 17 -16.25 12.10 -11.72
N HIS A 18 -15.74 12.80 -10.71
CA HIS A 18 -14.33 13.19 -10.67
C HIS A 18 -13.40 11.97 -10.60
N PHE A 19 -13.71 11.00 -9.75
CA PHE A 19 -12.94 9.76 -9.61
C PHE A 19 -12.93 8.93 -10.91
N ALA A 20 -14.07 8.83 -11.59
CA ALA A 20 -14.17 8.23 -12.92
C ALA A 20 -13.23 8.93 -13.92
N ALA A 21 -13.22 10.27 -13.95
CA ALA A 21 -12.46 11.02 -14.94
C ALA A 21 -10.95 11.07 -14.66
N GLN A 22 -10.53 11.04 -13.40
CA GLN A 22 -9.13 11.27 -13.02
C GLN A 22 -8.39 10.00 -12.59
N GLU A 23 -9.07 9.14 -11.82
CA GLU A 23 -8.42 7.98 -11.21
C GLU A 23 -8.68 6.71 -12.04
N CYS A 24 -9.87 6.57 -12.61
CA CYS A 24 -10.28 5.37 -13.37
C CYS A 24 -10.09 5.47 -14.88
N ALA A 25 -9.38 6.48 -15.39
CA ALA A 25 -9.35 6.76 -16.83
C ALA A 25 -8.99 5.54 -17.71
N ASP A 26 -8.16 4.63 -17.20
CA ASP A 26 -7.71 3.42 -17.88
C ASP A 26 -8.54 2.16 -17.53
N ASP A 27 -9.62 2.28 -16.75
CA ASP A 27 -10.54 1.19 -16.38
C ASP A 27 -11.99 1.51 -16.82
N PRO A 28 -12.40 1.07 -18.02
CA PRO A 28 -13.74 1.31 -18.54
C PRO A 28 -14.86 0.81 -17.62
N LEU A 29 -14.63 -0.29 -16.88
CA LEU A 29 -15.63 -0.84 -15.96
C LEU A 29 -15.84 0.10 -14.78
N TYR A 30 -14.77 0.50 -14.11
CA TYR A 30 -14.89 1.38 -12.95
C TYR A 30 -15.36 2.79 -13.34
N VAL A 31 -15.01 3.29 -14.53
CA VAL A 31 -15.64 4.51 -15.09
C VAL A 31 -17.15 4.33 -15.16
N ALA A 32 -17.64 3.26 -15.78
CA ALA A 32 -19.07 3.04 -15.96
C ALA A 32 -19.81 2.82 -14.64
N ILE A 33 -19.23 2.07 -13.69
CA ILE A 33 -19.79 1.89 -12.34
C ILE A 33 -19.85 3.22 -11.60
N CYS A 34 -18.78 4.03 -11.61
CA CYS A 34 -18.77 5.32 -10.94
C CYS A 34 -19.84 6.27 -11.50
N LEU A 35 -20.04 6.30 -12.83
CA LEU A 35 -21.10 7.10 -13.45
C LEU A 35 -22.49 6.59 -13.06
N ALA A 36 -22.70 5.26 -13.07
CA ALA A 36 -23.96 4.65 -12.64
C ALA A 36 -24.28 4.94 -11.17
N VAL A 37 -23.27 4.94 -10.29
CA VAL A 37 -23.43 5.36 -8.89
C VAL A 37 -23.78 6.84 -8.79
N ALA A 38 -23.10 7.71 -9.54
CA ALA A 38 -23.33 9.15 -9.51
C ALA A 38 -24.76 9.57 -9.95
N ASP A 39 -25.42 8.74 -10.76
CA ASP A 39 -26.78 8.95 -11.24
C ASP A 39 -27.85 8.19 -10.41
N SER A 40 -27.43 7.44 -9.38
CA SER A 40 -28.32 6.65 -8.53
C SER A 40 -28.36 7.17 -7.08
N PRO A 41 -29.44 7.86 -6.67
CA PRO A 41 -29.59 8.34 -5.30
C PRO A 41 -29.44 7.24 -4.24
N GLU A 42 -29.96 6.04 -4.51
CA GLU A 42 -29.90 4.90 -3.60
C GLU A 42 -28.47 4.39 -3.39
N LEU A 43 -27.67 4.30 -4.46
CA LEU A 43 -26.26 3.89 -4.34
C LEU A 43 -25.41 4.96 -3.63
N LEU A 44 -25.69 6.24 -3.86
CA LEU A 44 -25.01 7.34 -3.16
C LEU A 44 -25.30 7.31 -1.65
N GLU A 45 -26.50 6.92 -1.25
CA GLU A 45 -26.91 6.86 0.15
C GLU A 45 -26.22 5.76 0.95
N LEU A 46 -25.72 4.70 0.29
CA LEU A 46 -24.86 3.72 0.96
C LEU A 46 -23.65 4.39 1.64
N MET A 47 -23.11 5.46 1.04
CA MET A 47 -21.97 6.20 1.59
C MET A 47 -22.30 6.98 2.87
N LEU A 48 -23.56 7.13 3.26
CA LEU A 48 -23.93 7.69 4.57
C LEU A 48 -23.43 6.82 5.73
N HIS A 49 -23.35 5.50 5.50
CA HIS A 49 -22.89 4.53 6.49
C HIS A 49 -21.37 4.56 6.70
N ALA A 50 -20.60 5.09 5.73
CA ALA A 50 -19.16 5.21 5.87
C ALA A 50 -18.76 6.39 6.78
N PRO A 51 -17.72 6.23 7.64
CA PRO A 51 -17.13 7.33 8.38
C PRO A 51 -16.71 8.46 7.44
N GLY A 52 -16.86 9.73 7.86
CA GLY A 52 -16.69 10.89 6.97
C GLY A 52 -15.41 10.89 6.12
N ARG A 53 -14.27 10.50 6.69
CA ARG A 53 -12.96 10.44 5.98
C ARG A 53 -12.87 9.29 4.97
N GLN A 54 -13.70 8.26 5.14
CA GLN A 54 -13.77 7.04 4.31
C GLN A 54 -14.87 7.13 3.24
N ARG A 55 -15.59 8.25 3.14
CA ARG A 55 -16.62 8.48 2.10
C ARG A 55 -16.01 8.76 0.73
N ARG A 56 -15.25 7.79 0.23
CA ARG A 56 -14.50 7.83 -1.03
C ARG A 56 -15.04 6.77 -1.98
N PRO A 57 -15.08 7.03 -3.30
CA PRO A 57 -15.59 6.08 -4.30
C PRO A 57 -14.96 4.69 -4.22
N ASN A 58 -13.64 4.63 -4.02
CA ASN A 58 -12.89 3.38 -3.97
C ASN A 58 -13.34 2.42 -2.84
N LEU A 59 -13.95 2.91 -1.77
CA LEU A 59 -14.48 2.03 -0.70
C LEU A 59 -15.69 1.23 -1.14
N LEU A 60 -16.66 1.87 -1.84
CA LEU A 60 -17.82 1.16 -2.38
C LEU A 60 -17.41 0.21 -3.50
N LEU A 61 -16.50 0.64 -4.37
CA LEU A 61 -15.96 -0.22 -5.42
C LEU A 61 -15.31 -1.49 -4.85
N ALA A 62 -14.50 -1.35 -3.79
CA ALA A 62 -13.92 -2.49 -3.09
C ALA A 62 -14.99 -3.38 -2.43
N ALA A 63 -16.03 -2.79 -1.83
CA ALA A 63 -17.12 -3.57 -1.22
C ALA A 63 -17.90 -4.38 -2.26
N LEU A 64 -18.20 -3.80 -3.42
CA LEU A 64 -18.83 -4.51 -4.54
C LEU A 64 -17.91 -5.62 -5.07
N HIS A 65 -16.64 -5.29 -5.30
CA HIS A 65 -15.66 -6.24 -5.83
C HIS A 65 -15.41 -7.41 -4.87
N GLU A 66 -15.42 -7.20 -3.55
CA GLU A 66 -15.30 -8.27 -2.56
C GLU A 66 -16.43 -9.30 -2.73
N ARG A 67 -17.68 -8.84 -2.88
CA ARG A 67 -18.82 -9.75 -3.08
C ARG A 67 -18.69 -10.54 -4.38
N ILE A 68 -18.17 -9.92 -5.44
CA ILE A 68 -17.90 -10.57 -6.72
C ILE A 68 -16.79 -11.63 -6.57
N LEU A 69 -15.68 -11.29 -5.92
CA LEU A 69 -14.59 -12.23 -5.62
C LEU A 69 -15.03 -13.36 -4.70
N ALA A 70 -16.01 -13.12 -3.82
CA ALA A 70 -16.60 -14.14 -2.96
C ALA A 70 -17.49 -15.13 -3.73
N GLY A 71 -17.68 -14.92 -5.04
CA GLY A 71 -18.43 -15.82 -5.91
C GLY A 71 -19.95 -15.72 -5.76
N VAL A 72 -20.47 -14.58 -5.29
CA VAL A 72 -21.93 -14.36 -5.21
C VAL A 72 -22.53 -14.51 -6.62
N PRO A 73 -23.47 -15.45 -6.85
CA PRO A 73 -24.06 -15.66 -8.17
C PRO A 73 -24.88 -14.44 -8.60
N HIS A 74 -24.34 -13.65 -9.54
CA HIS A 74 -25.03 -12.46 -10.06
C HIS A 74 -24.51 -12.07 -11.45
N GLY A 75 -25.38 -11.51 -12.30
CA GLY A 75 -25.02 -11.09 -13.67
C GLY A 75 -23.93 -10.02 -13.74
N LEU A 76 -23.75 -9.25 -12.66
CA LEU A 76 -22.69 -8.24 -12.53
C LEU A 76 -21.27 -8.85 -12.63
N ALA A 77 -21.08 -10.11 -12.23
CA ALA A 77 -19.79 -10.79 -12.33
C ALA A 77 -19.29 -10.93 -13.78
N ALA A 78 -20.19 -10.94 -14.77
CA ALA A 78 -19.84 -11.01 -16.19
C ALA A 78 -18.99 -9.82 -16.66
N TYR A 79 -19.04 -8.69 -15.95
CA TYR A 79 -18.25 -7.50 -16.27
C TYR A 79 -16.87 -7.49 -15.62
N TYR A 80 -16.61 -8.30 -14.57
CA TYR A 80 -15.39 -8.24 -13.77
C TYR A 80 -14.29 -9.21 -14.30
N PRO A 81 -13.19 -8.70 -14.90
CA PRO A 81 -12.14 -9.58 -15.43
C PRO A 81 -11.40 -10.39 -14.36
N SER A 82 -11.41 -9.91 -13.12
CA SER A 82 -10.82 -10.56 -11.94
C SER A 82 -11.41 -11.93 -11.66
N VAL A 83 -12.68 -12.16 -12.03
CA VAL A 83 -13.37 -13.45 -11.91
C VAL A 83 -13.66 -14.08 -13.28
N GLY A 84 -12.98 -13.63 -14.33
CA GLY A 84 -13.12 -14.15 -15.69
C GLY A 84 -14.25 -13.53 -16.52
N GLY A 85 -14.90 -12.47 -16.03
CA GLY A 85 -15.85 -11.68 -16.81
C GLY A 85 -15.19 -11.04 -18.04
N GLN A 86 -15.94 -10.97 -19.14
CA GLN A 86 -15.48 -10.42 -20.42
C GLN A 86 -16.48 -9.42 -21.02
N ARG A 87 -17.63 -9.22 -20.38
CA ARG A 87 -18.67 -8.31 -20.85
C ARG A 87 -18.19 -6.87 -20.66
N LEU A 88 -18.17 -6.11 -21.74
CA LEU A 88 -17.89 -4.67 -21.67
C LEU A 88 -19.10 -3.93 -21.08
N PRO A 89 -18.89 -2.78 -20.41
CA PRO A 89 -19.99 -1.95 -19.91
C PRO A 89 -21.00 -1.62 -21.01
N ASP A 90 -22.27 -1.77 -20.70
CA ASP A 90 -23.39 -1.51 -21.61
C ASP A 90 -24.62 -0.99 -20.84
N ALA A 91 -25.75 -0.81 -21.53
CA ALA A 91 -26.95 -0.21 -20.96
C ALA A 91 -27.60 -1.01 -19.81
N GLU A 92 -27.25 -2.30 -19.65
CA GLU A 92 -27.78 -3.13 -18.56
C GLU A 92 -27.00 -2.95 -17.24
N LEU A 93 -25.76 -2.46 -17.31
CA LEU A 93 -24.87 -2.35 -16.15
C LEU A 93 -25.49 -1.56 -14.98
N PRO A 94 -26.12 -0.38 -15.16
CA PRO A 94 -26.70 0.37 -14.04
C PRO A 94 -27.81 -0.40 -13.31
N ALA A 95 -28.68 -1.10 -14.06
CA ALA A 95 -29.78 -1.87 -13.48
C ALA A 95 -29.25 -3.08 -12.70
N LEU A 96 -28.27 -3.82 -13.26
CA LEU A 96 -27.61 -4.93 -12.58
C LEU A 96 -26.83 -4.48 -11.35
N LEU A 97 -26.16 -3.32 -11.41
CA LEU A 97 -25.45 -2.77 -10.26
C LEU A 97 -26.41 -2.45 -9.10
N LEU A 98 -27.54 -1.82 -9.40
CA LEU A 98 -28.54 -1.48 -8.39
C LEU A 98 -29.19 -2.73 -7.79
N ASP A 99 -29.55 -3.72 -8.63
CA ASP A 99 -30.08 -5.00 -8.17
C ASP A 99 -29.09 -5.74 -7.26
N PHE A 100 -27.81 -5.80 -7.67
CA PHE A 100 -26.76 -6.39 -6.85
C PHE A 100 -26.60 -5.70 -5.49
N ALA A 101 -26.60 -4.36 -5.49
CA ALA A 101 -26.45 -3.59 -4.26
C ALA A 101 -27.62 -3.82 -3.30
N ARG A 102 -28.85 -3.97 -3.81
CA ARG A 102 -30.02 -4.33 -3.00
C ARG A 102 -29.91 -5.73 -2.42
N GLN A 103 -29.50 -6.71 -3.24
CA GLN A 103 -29.32 -8.10 -2.78
C GLN A 103 -28.21 -8.25 -1.74
N GLN A 104 -27.16 -7.41 -1.81
CA GLN A 104 -26.01 -7.45 -0.91
C GLN A 104 -26.03 -6.35 0.18
N GLY A 105 -27.14 -5.62 0.32
CA GLY A 105 -27.23 -4.36 1.07
C GLY A 105 -26.63 -4.41 2.48
N ASP A 106 -27.03 -5.39 3.30
CA ASP A 106 -26.55 -5.53 4.69
C ASP A 106 -25.03 -5.72 4.77
N LEU A 107 -24.46 -6.53 3.87
CA LEU A 107 -23.02 -6.77 3.82
C LEU A 107 -22.26 -5.55 3.30
N LEU A 108 -22.79 -4.86 2.28
CA LEU A 108 -22.20 -3.62 1.80
C LEU A 108 -22.17 -2.56 2.90
N VAL A 109 -23.29 -2.36 3.62
CA VAL A 109 -23.34 -1.42 4.76
C VAL A 109 -22.30 -1.78 5.82
N ARG A 110 -22.18 -3.07 6.17
CA ARG A 110 -21.15 -3.52 7.13
C ARG A 110 -19.75 -3.19 6.64
N TYR A 111 -19.41 -3.46 5.38
CA TYR A 111 -18.08 -3.13 4.85
C TYR A 111 -17.81 -1.62 4.85
N LEU A 112 -18.79 -0.81 4.44
CA LEU A 112 -18.67 0.65 4.44
C LEU A 112 -18.45 1.21 5.86
N GLN A 113 -19.01 0.58 6.88
CA GLN A 113 -18.83 0.97 8.29
C GLN A 113 -17.47 0.56 8.86
N THR A 114 -17.00 -0.65 8.55
CA THR A 114 -15.91 -1.28 9.30
C THR A 114 -14.60 -1.39 8.53
N ARG A 115 -14.61 -1.25 7.20
CA ARG A 115 -13.41 -1.43 6.38
C ARG A 115 -12.87 -0.10 5.89
N SER A 116 -11.61 -0.13 5.46
CA SER A 116 -10.95 0.95 4.72
C SER A 116 -10.26 0.37 3.50
N THR A 117 -10.08 1.19 2.47
CA THR A 117 -9.26 0.79 1.32
C THR A 117 -7.81 0.71 1.74
N GLN A 118 -7.17 -0.43 1.50
CA GLN A 118 -5.80 -0.71 1.92
C GLN A 118 -4.97 -1.10 0.72
N THR A 119 -3.79 -0.48 0.59
CA THR A 119 -2.87 -0.75 -0.51
C THR A 119 -1.57 -1.28 0.08
N ASN A 120 -1.52 -2.58 0.38
CA ASN A 120 -0.28 -3.25 0.81
C ASN A 120 0.64 -3.51 -0.39
N GLU A 121 1.16 -2.45 -1.00
CA GLU A 121 1.87 -2.51 -2.29
C GLU A 121 3.30 -3.03 -2.19
N ILE A 122 3.49 -4.30 -2.56
CA ILE A 122 4.82 -4.93 -2.57
C ILE A 122 5.76 -4.35 -3.64
N GLY A 123 5.24 -3.65 -4.66
CA GLY A 123 6.06 -3.00 -5.69
C GLY A 123 7.06 -2.00 -5.11
N ARG A 124 6.74 -1.37 -3.97
CA ARG A 124 7.67 -0.49 -3.23
C ARG A 124 8.93 -1.22 -2.77
N CYS A 125 8.87 -2.54 -2.64
CA CYS A 125 10.02 -3.33 -2.26
C CYS A 125 11.15 -3.29 -3.31
N ALA A 126 10.87 -2.92 -4.56
CA ALA A 126 11.90 -2.67 -5.57
C ALA A 126 12.82 -1.48 -5.24
N VAL A 127 12.43 -0.62 -4.30
CA VAL A 127 13.30 0.45 -3.77
C VAL A 127 13.77 0.11 -2.36
N LEU A 128 12.93 -0.54 -1.55
CA LEU A 128 13.29 -1.01 -0.21
C LEU A 128 14.50 -1.95 -0.23
N TRP A 129 14.55 -2.91 -1.15
CA TRP A 129 15.64 -3.89 -1.23
C TRP A 129 17.01 -3.22 -1.41
N PRO A 130 17.25 -2.36 -2.42
CA PRO A 130 18.54 -1.67 -2.56
C PRO A 130 18.79 -0.68 -1.40
N ALA A 131 17.76 -0.06 -0.81
CA ALA A 131 17.94 0.79 0.37
C ALA A 131 18.45 0.00 1.59
N LEU A 132 17.94 -1.21 1.82
CA LEU A 132 18.42 -2.11 2.88
C LEU A 132 19.87 -2.54 2.64
N GLN A 133 20.23 -2.83 1.39
CA GLN A 133 21.61 -3.11 1.01
C GLN A 133 22.53 -1.92 1.30
N GLN A 134 22.10 -0.69 0.99
CA GLN A 134 22.84 0.53 1.33
C GLN A 134 23.01 0.69 2.84
N ILE A 135 21.98 0.44 3.64
CA ILE A 135 22.04 0.50 5.10
C ILE A 135 23.03 -0.56 5.65
N ALA A 136 22.99 -1.80 5.14
CA ALA A 136 23.93 -2.85 5.53
C ALA A 136 25.39 -2.42 5.24
N ARG A 137 25.63 -1.83 4.07
CA ARG A 137 26.96 -1.29 3.70
C ARG A 137 27.40 -0.16 4.63
N LEU A 138 26.55 0.83 4.86
CA LEU A 138 26.85 2.01 5.66
C LEU A 138 27.11 1.65 7.13
N SER A 139 26.32 0.72 7.66
CA SER A 139 26.47 0.24 9.04
C SER A 139 27.63 -0.72 9.24
N GLY A 140 28.14 -1.35 8.17
CA GLY A 140 29.09 -2.45 8.25
C GLY A 140 28.51 -3.71 8.89
N ARG A 141 27.17 -3.82 8.94
CA ARG A 141 26.44 -4.93 9.58
C ARG A 141 25.58 -5.64 8.53
N PRO A 142 25.86 -6.92 8.23
CA PRO A 142 25.04 -7.68 7.29
C PRO A 142 23.71 -8.12 7.88
N ASP A 143 23.61 -8.23 9.21
CA ASP A 143 22.38 -8.63 9.89
C ASP A 143 21.49 -7.42 10.18
N LEU A 144 20.33 -7.39 9.54
CA LEU A 144 19.32 -6.35 9.70
C LEU A 144 18.14 -6.84 10.54
N ALA A 145 17.49 -5.94 11.27
CA ALA A 145 16.17 -6.13 11.86
C ALA A 145 15.21 -5.12 11.23
N LEU A 146 14.16 -5.60 10.56
CA LEU A 146 13.21 -4.74 9.84
C LEU A 146 11.91 -4.58 10.61
N LEU A 147 11.57 -3.33 10.94
CA LEU A 147 10.25 -2.94 11.40
C LEU A 147 9.52 -2.20 10.26
N ASP A 148 8.37 -2.70 9.84
CA ASP A 148 7.47 -2.03 8.88
C ASP A 148 6.35 -1.34 9.66
N PHE A 149 6.30 -0.01 9.61
CA PHE A 149 5.36 0.84 10.35
C PHE A 149 4.18 1.21 9.46
N GLY A 150 2.95 0.91 9.90
CA GLY A 150 1.76 0.98 9.04
C GLY A 150 1.72 -0.15 8.03
N SER A 151 2.12 -1.34 8.46
CA SER A 151 2.45 -2.46 7.59
C SER A 151 1.25 -3.17 6.95
N SER A 152 0.01 -2.84 7.33
CA SER A 152 -1.21 -3.48 6.85
C SER A 152 -1.20 -5.01 7.05
N ALA A 153 -1.00 -5.81 6.00
CA ALA A 153 -0.85 -7.27 6.06
C ALA A 153 0.61 -7.73 6.19
N GLY A 154 1.56 -6.80 6.33
CA GLY A 154 2.98 -7.10 6.52
C GLY A 154 3.68 -7.62 5.27
N LEU A 155 3.12 -7.45 4.07
CA LEU A 155 3.71 -8.04 2.87
C LEU A 155 5.10 -7.46 2.54
N ASN A 156 5.38 -6.18 2.85
CA ASN A 156 6.72 -5.61 2.61
C ASN A 156 7.80 -6.22 3.52
N LEU A 157 7.42 -6.91 4.61
CA LEU A 157 8.34 -7.70 5.40
C LEU A 157 8.96 -8.84 4.58
N GLY A 158 8.38 -9.24 3.44
CA GLY A 158 8.93 -10.27 2.55
C GLY A 158 9.96 -9.79 1.53
N VAL A 159 10.45 -8.54 1.64
CA VAL A 159 11.35 -7.88 0.68
C VAL A 159 12.52 -8.75 0.17
N ASP A 160 13.20 -9.52 1.02
CA ASP A 160 14.32 -10.39 0.62
C ASP A 160 13.88 -11.74 0.03
N GLY A 161 12.58 -12.04 0.03
CA GLY A 161 11.98 -13.21 -0.61
C GLY A 161 11.44 -12.96 -2.02
N TYR A 162 11.46 -11.72 -2.50
CA TYR A 162 10.91 -11.33 -3.81
C TYR A 162 12.00 -11.22 -4.88
N HIS A 163 11.59 -11.38 -6.14
CA HIS A 163 12.46 -11.21 -7.30
C HIS A 163 12.21 -9.83 -7.93
N TYR A 164 13.27 -9.05 -8.13
CA TYR A 164 13.19 -7.72 -8.72
C TYR A 164 13.82 -7.72 -10.10
N ASP A 165 13.04 -7.37 -11.11
CA ASP A 165 13.47 -7.22 -12.49
C ASP A 165 13.46 -5.74 -12.88
N TYR A 166 14.65 -5.19 -13.12
CA TYR A 166 14.82 -3.80 -13.55
C TYR A 166 15.08 -3.67 -15.05
N GLY A 167 14.84 -4.74 -15.83
CA GLY A 167 15.09 -4.85 -17.26
C GLY A 167 16.57 -5.02 -17.62
N ARG A 168 17.45 -4.21 -17.03
CA ARG A 168 18.90 -4.22 -17.27
C ARG A 168 19.71 -5.02 -16.25
N PHE A 169 19.13 -5.31 -15.08
CA PHE A 169 19.70 -6.16 -14.06
C PHE A 169 18.58 -6.69 -13.15
N GLN A 170 18.92 -7.66 -12.32
CA GLN A 170 18.01 -8.29 -11.38
C GLN A 170 18.59 -8.24 -9.96
N LEU A 171 17.72 -8.16 -8.95
CA LEU A 171 18.07 -8.22 -7.53
C LEU A 171 17.10 -9.13 -6.78
N GLY A 172 17.38 -9.32 -5.49
CA GLY A 172 16.53 -10.10 -4.60
C GLY A 172 16.73 -11.60 -4.75
N ALA A 173 15.70 -12.35 -4.39
CA ALA A 173 15.72 -13.79 -4.46
C ALA A 173 15.72 -14.26 -5.94
N PRO A 174 16.34 -15.42 -6.26
CA PRO A 174 16.34 -15.97 -7.62
C PRO A 174 14.92 -16.11 -8.21
N ALA A 175 14.72 -15.95 -9.51
CA ALA A 175 13.40 -16.20 -10.09
C ALA A 175 12.98 -17.67 -9.88
N ALA A 176 11.73 -17.91 -9.48
CA ALA A 176 11.18 -19.25 -9.27
C ALA A 176 9.65 -19.24 -9.44
N PRO A 177 9.01 -20.37 -9.80
CA PRO A 177 7.54 -20.47 -9.81
C PRO A 177 6.94 -20.11 -8.44
N GLY A 178 5.86 -19.32 -8.45
CA GLY A 178 5.19 -18.87 -7.24
C GLY A 178 5.92 -17.79 -6.43
N ARG A 179 7.10 -17.35 -6.87
CA ARG A 179 7.80 -16.20 -6.27
C ARG A 179 7.26 -14.88 -6.85
N PRO A 180 6.90 -13.91 -6.00
CA PRO A 180 6.55 -12.57 -6.47
C PRO A 180 7.65 -11.99 -7.36
N GLN A 181 7.28 -11.69 -8.60
CA GLN A 181 8.12 -10.94 -9.53
C GLN A 181 7.66 -9.49 -9.54
N ILE A 182 8.59 -8.57 -9.32
CA ILE A 182 8.33 -7.13 -9.29
C ILE A 182 9.16 -6.49 -10.39
N ARG A 183 8.47 -6.01 -11.42
CA ARG A 183 9.08 -5.21 -12.48
C ARG A 183 9.15 -3.75 -12.07
N CYS A 184 10.32 -3.15 -12.22
CA CYS A 184 10.55 -1.76 -11.84
C CYS A 184 11.54 -1.12 -12.82
N GLU A 185 11.14 -0.10 -13.56
CA GLU A 185 12.06 0.62 -14.44
C GLU A 185 13.10 1.39 -13.61
N TRP A 186 14.39 1.10 -13.82
CA TRP A 186 15.46 1.85 -13.18
C TRP A 186 15.91 3.00 -14.06
N LEU A 187 15.60 4.23 -13.63
CA LEU A 187 15.95 5.46 -14.32
C LEU A 187 17.39 5.88 -13.97
N GLY A 188 18.16 6.27 -14.99
CA GLY A 188 19.55 6.73 -14.86
C GLY A 188 20.60 5.61 -14.89
N ASP A 189 21.88 5.98 -15.02
CA ASP A 189 22.93 5.03 -15.46
C ASP A 189 23.58 4.21 -14.34
N ALA A 190 23.52 4.66 -13.09
CA ALA A 190 24.14 3.94 -11.97
C ALA A 190 23.24 2.77 -11.51
N PRO A 191 23.66 1.49 -11.64
CA PRO A 191 23.00 0.40 -10.92
C PRO A 191 23.29 0.53 -9.42
N PRO A 192 22.43 -0.01 -8.53
CA PRO A 192 22.70 -0.03 -7.10
C PRO A 192 23.99 -0.82 -6.81
N LEU A 193 24.58 -0.55 -5.64
CA LEU A 193 25.85 -1.10 -5.18
C LEU A 193 25.89 -2.63 -5.32
N ARG A 194 26.73 -3.15 -6.21
CA ARG A 194 26.84 -4.59 -6.52
C ARG A 194 27.76 -5.39 -5.60
N ALA A 195 28.25 -4.82 -4.50
CA ALA A 195 29.03 -5.60 -3.55
C ALA A 195 28.10 -6.65 -2.90
N ASP A 196 28.42 -7.94 -3.08
CA ASP A 196 27.77 -9.01 -2.32
C ASP A 196 28.20 -8.88 -0.85
N LEU A 197 27.37 -8.20 -0.07
CA LEU A 197 27.55 -8.05 1.36
C LEU A 197 26.93 -9.22 2.14
N GLY A 198 26.25 -10.16 1.48
CA GLY A 198 25.55 -11.26 2.14
C GLY A 198 24.57 -10.81 3.23
N TRP A 199 23.95 -9.62 3.07
CA TRP A 199 23.05 -9.08 4.08
C TRP A 199 21.77 -9.94 4.17
N ARG A 200 21.20 -10.01 5.38
CA ARG A 200 19.98 -10.78 5.65
C ARG A 200 19.14 -10.11 6.73
N ILE A 201 17.84 -10.32 6.69
CA ILE A 201 16.93 -9.87 7.75
C ILE A 201 16.75 -11.00 8.76
N THR A 202 17.22 -10.78 9.98
CA THR A 202 17.21 -11.76 11.07
C THR A 202 16.03 -11.59 12.03
N ARG A 203 15.40 -10.41 12.02
CA ARG A 203 14.20 -10.08 12.80
C ARG A 203 13.26 -9.23 11.96
N ARG A 204 11.96 -9.50 12.06
CA ARG A 204 10.89 -8.79 11.37
C ARG A 204 9.78 -8.45 12.34
N LEU A 205 9.19 -7.27 12.21
CA LEU A 205 7.95 -6.92 12.86
C LEU A 205 7.16 -5.94 11.98
N GLY A 206 5.90 -6.26 11.69
CA GLY A 206 4.95 -5.26 11.23
C GLY A 206 4.26 -4.63 12.43
N LEU A 207 4.06 -3.32 12.40
CA LEU A 207 3.16 -2.60 13.31
C LEU A 207 2.03 -1.98 12.51
N ASP A 208 0.80 -2.16 12.96
CA ASP A 208 -0.37 -1.53 12.34
C ASP A 208 -1.50 -1.29 13.37
N LEU A 209 -2.31 -0.28 13.14
CA LEU A 209 -3.50 0.01 13.96
C LEU A 209 -4.63 -1.02 13.73
N SER A 210 -4.72 -1.52 12.50
CA SER A 210 -5.74 -2.46 12.05
C SER A 210 -5.12 -3.47 11.09
N PRO A 211 -4.24 -4.36 11.59
CA PRO A 211 -3.53 -5.30 10.74
C PRO A 211 -4.49 -6.24 10.00
N ILE A 212 -4.10 -6.62 8.79
CA ILE A 212 -4.80 -7.62 8.00
C ILE A 212 -4.15 -8.97 8.31
N ASP A 213 -4.91 -9.91 8.86
CA ASP A 213 -4.43 -11.27 9.05
C ASP A 213 -4.38 -11.98 7.69
N VAL A 214 -3.16 -12.26 7.23
CA VAL A 214 -2.98 -13.01 5.98
C VAL A 214 -3.53 -14.42 6.06
N SER A 215 -3.80 -14.99 7.24
CA SER A 215 -4.39 -16.33 7.41
C SER A 215 -5.91 -16.33 7.29
N ASP A 216 -6.55 -15.15 7.34
CA ASP A 216 -7.99 -14.98 7.13
C ASP A 216 -8.27 -14.74 5.65
N ASP A 217 -8.87 -15.73 4.99
CA ASP A 217 -9.20 -15.66 3.56
C ASP A 217 -10.19 -14.52 3.23
N ASP A 218 -11.06 -14.12 4.16
CA ASP A 218 -11.97 -12.98 3.98
C ASP A 218 -11.22 -11.66 4.03
N ALA A 219 -10.22 -11.55 4.93
CA ALA A 219 -9.36 -10.38 5.02
C ALA A 219 -8.45 -10.25 3.79
N VAL A 220 -7.89 -11.37 3.30
CA VAL A 220 -7.11 -11.41 2.06
C VAL A 220 -7.97 -11.05 0.86
N ARG A 221 -9.20 -11.56 0.78
CA ARG A 221 -10.12 -11.22 -0.31
C ARG A 221 -10.52 -9.75 -0.29
N TRP A 222 -10.68 -9.13 0.89
CA TRP A 222 -10.85 -7.67 0.99
C TRP A 222 -9.64 -6.91 0.43
N LEU A 223 -8.42 -7.37 0.74
CA LEU A 223 -7.19 -6.78 0.20
C LEU A 223 -7.12 -6.91 -1.34
N ALA A 224 -7.53 -8.06 -1.88
CA ALA A 224 -7.66 -8.27 -3.33
C ALA A 224 -8.75 -7.38 -3.95
N ALA A 225 -9.88 -7.18 -3.26
CA ALA A 225 -10.96 -6.33 -3.72
C ALA A 225 -10.56 -4.84 -3.81
N CYS A 226 -9.57 -4.42 -3.02
CA CYS A 226 -8.98 -3.08 -3.11
C CYS A 226 -8.09 -2.88 -4.36
N LEU A 227 -7.80 -3.95 -5.12
CA LEU A 227 -7.14 -3.87 -6.42
C LEU A 227 -8.13 -3.55 -7.54
N TRP A 228 -7.57 -3.10 -8.66
CA TRP A 228 -8.31 -2.88 -9.89
C TRP A 228 -8.71 -4.23 -10.51
N PRO A 229 -9.95 -4.39 -10.98
CA PRO A 229 -10.47 -5.68 -11.45
C PRO A 229 -9.78 -6.18 -12.72
N HIS A 230 -9.19 -5.28 -13.51
CA HIS A 230 -8.44 -5.63 -14.72
C HIS A 230 -6.95 -5.97 -14.44
N ASP A 231 -6.41 -5.61 -13.27
CA ASP A 231 -4.97 -5.72 -12.97
C ASP A 231 -4.59 -7.12 -12.47
N ARG A 232 -4.61 -8.07 -13.42
CA ARG A 232 -4.29 -9.49 -13.16
C ARG A 232 -2.86 -9.71 -12.67
N GLU A 233 -1.91 -8.88 -13.13
CA GLU A 233 -0.52 -8.97 -12.70
C GLU A 233 -0.39 -8.61 -11.22
N ARG A 234 -1.04 -7.54 -10.78
CA ARG A 234 -1.04 -7.15 -9.36
C ARG A 234 -1.80 -8.12 -8.48
N ALA A 235 -2.91 -8.70 -8.96
CA ALA A 235 -3.61 -9.76 -8.25
C ALA A 235 -2.71 -10.99 -8.05
N LEU A 236 -2.04 -11.45 -9.11
CA LEU A 236 -1.09 -12.57 -9.01
C LEU A 236 0.07 -12.28 -8.04
N ARG A 237 0.62 -11.06 -8.09
CA ARG A 237 1.68 -10.63 -7.15
C ARG A 237 1.18 -10.64 -5.70
N LEU A 238 -0.05 -10.19 -5.46
CA LEU A 238 -0.68 -10.23 -4.14
C LEU A 238 -0.80 -11.67 -3.63
N ASP A 239 -1.35 -12.58 -4.44
CA ASP A 239 -1.53 -13.99 -4.07
C ASP A 239 -0.20 -14.65 -3.70
N GLN A 240 0.83 -14.44 -4.51
CA GLN A 240 2.17 -14.97 -4.27
C GLN A 240 2.80 -14.37 -3.00
N ALA A 241 2.60 -13.08 -2.74
CA ALA A 241 3.13 -12.43 -1.55
C ALA A 241 2.41 -12.89 -0.27
N VAL A 242 1.09 -13.10 -0.32
CA VAL A 242 0.29 -13.68 0.76
C VAL A 242 0.75 -15.10 1.06
N ALA A 243 0.92 -15.94 0.03
CA ALA A 243 1.42 -17.30 0.21
C ALA A 243 2.82 -17.33 0.87
N LEU A 244 3.72 -16.45 0.45
CA LEU A 244 5.04 -16.29 1.06
C LEU A 244 4.93 -15.85 2.53
N ALA A 245 4.11 -14.84 2.81
CA ALA A 245 3.91 -14.32 4.17
C ALA A 245 3.32 -15.37 5.12
N ARG A 246 2.33 -16.17 4.65
CA ARG A 246 1.76 -17.31 5.38
C ARG A 246 2.84 -18.34 5.71
N ALA A 247 3.61 -18.76 4.72
CA ALA A 247 4.67 -19.77 4.90
C ALA A 247 5.79 -19.29 5.83
N ALA A 248 6.16 -18.02 5.76
CA ALA A 248 7.21 -17.42 6.58
C ALA A 248 6.75 -17.06 8.00
N GLY A 249 5.44 -17.03 8.27
CA GLY A 249 4.89 -16.62 9.55
C GLY A 249 5.22 -15.16 9.91
N HIS A 250 5.18 -14.26 8.92
CA HIS A 250 5.45 -12.84 9.15
C HIS A 250 4.47 -12.28 10.20
N ARG A 251 5.00 -11.70 11.26
CA ARG A 251 4.20 -11.19 12.38
C ARG A 251 3.88 -9.72 12.16
N VAL A 252 2.59 -9.41 12.14
CA VAL A 252 2.09 -8.04 12.28
C VAL A 252 1.40 -7.91 13.63
N ARG A 253 1.84 -6.95 14.44
CA ARG A 253 1.26 -6.66 15.74
C ARG A 253 0.29 -5.49 15.61
N ARG A 254 -0.92 -5.69 16.14
CA ARG A 254 -1.88 -4.61 16.37
C ARG A 254 -1.41 -3.74 17.53
N ALA A 255 -1.38 -2.43 17.36
CA ALA A 255 -1.17 -1.49 18.46
C ALA A 255 -1.99 -0.22 18.25
N ASP A 256 -2.66 0.24 19.30
CA ASP A 256 -3.42 1.49 19.27
C ASP A 256 -2.49 2.71 19.18
N ASP A 257 -1.28 2.61 19.75
CA ASP A 257 -0.18 3.55 19.57
C ASP A 257 1.06 2.81 19.03
N CYS A 258 1.17 2.74 17.70
CA CYS A 258 2.31 2.10 17.05
C CYS A 258 3.65 2.82 17.34
N ILE A 259 3.64 4.11 17.69
CA ILE A 259 4.88 4.86 17.97
C ILE A 259 5.51 4.35 19.26
N ALA A 260 4.70 4.13 20.29
CA ALA A 260 5.13 3.63 21.59
C ALA A 260 5.71 2.21 21.55
N GLU A 261 5.41 1.42 20.50
CA GLU A 261 5.91 0.05 20.35
C GLU A 261 7.31 -0.05 19.73
N ILE A 262 7.84 1.05 19.17
CA ILE A 262 9.14 1.03 18.47
C ILE A 262 10.28 0.76 19.45
N GLU A 263 10.36 1.49 20.56
CA GLU A 263 11.44 1.32 21.55
C GLU A 263 11.40 -0.05 22.26
N PRO A 264 10.26 -0.55 22.74
CA PRO A 264 10.15 -1.91 23.27
C PRO A 264 10.59 -2.99 22.28
N TRP A 265 10.32 -2.83 20.98
CA TRP A 265 10.83 -3.76 19.97
C TRP A 265 12.36 -3.70 19.86
N LEU A 266 12.94 -2.49 19.87
CA LEU A 266 14.40 -2.32 19.85
C LEU A 266 15.10 -2.99 21.04
N ASP A 267 14.46 -3.01 22.22
CA ASP A 267 14.98 -3.70 23.42
C ASP A 267 15.08 -5.22 23.26
N THR A 268 14.33 -5.81 22.31
CA THR A 268 14.36 -7.26 22.04
C THR A 268 15.47 -7.69 21.07
N LEU A 269 16.16 -6.73 20.44
CA LEU A 269 17.08 -7.03 19.37
C LEU A 269 18.45 -7.51 19.89
N PRO A 270 19.05 -8.55 19.29
CA PRO A 270 20.41 -8.96 19.63
C PRO A 270 21.44 -7.86 19.35
N ALA A 271 22.53 -7.87 20.12
CA ALA A 271 23.68 -7.03 19.83
C ALA A 271 24.25 -7.32 18.43
N GLY A 272 24.76 -6.30 17.76
CA GLY A 272 25.39 -6.43 16.43
C GLY A 272 24.41 -6.39 15.25
N VAL A 273 23.09 -6.48 15.47
CA VAL A 273 22.08 -6.29 14.42
C VAL A 273 21.88 -4.80 14.15
N GLN A 274 21.65 -4.42 12.88
CA GLN A 274 21.27 -3.05 12.51
C GLN A 274 19.73 -2.94 12.47
N PRO A 275 19.11 -2.22 13.43
CA PRO A 275 17.68 -1.94 13.37
C PRO A 275 17.37 -0.98 12.22
N VAL A 276 16.33 -1.31 11.46
CA VAL A 276 15.78 -0.52 10.37
C VAL A 276 14.29 -0.35 10.60
N LEU A 277 13.82 0.89 10.67
CA LEU A 277 12.41 1.23 10.63
C LEU A 277 12.08 1.72 9.23
N PHE A 278 11.05 1.13 8.63
CA PHE A 278 10.52 1.50 7.33
C PHE A 278 9.08 2.00 7.49
N ASN A 279 8.74 3.11 6.84
CA ASN A 279 7.36 3.55 6.66
C ASN A 279 7.12 3.91 5.19
N SER A 280 5.93 3.58 4.67
CA SER A 280 5.54 4.01 3.32
C SER A 280 4.07 4.41 3.22
N TRP A 281 3.83 5.65 2.78
CA TRP A 281 2.52 6.27 2.62
C TRP A 281 1.62 6.32 3.87
N VAL A 282 2.11 5.86 5.02
CA VAL A 282 1.35 5.81 6.27
C VAL A 282 1.28 7.19 6.92
N LEU A 283 2.31 8.02 6.75
CA LEU A 283 2.34 9.35 7.36
C LEU A 283 1.29 10.30 6.77
N ALA A 284 0.76 10.01 5.58
CA ALA A 284 -0.35 10.75 4.99
C ALA A 284 -1.66 10.66 5.80
N TYR A 285 -1.78 9.69 6.71
CA TYR A 285 -2.93 9.54 7.59
C TYR A 285 -2.78 10.29 8.92
N PHE A 286 -1.59 10.82 9.21
CA PHE A 286 -1.28 11.42 10.50
C PHE A 286 -1.83 12.86 10.58
N PRO A 287 -2.55 13.22 11.66
CA PRO A 287 -2.69 14.61 12.05
C PRO A 287 -1.33 15.26 12.28
N ALA A 288 -1.25 16.59 12.18
CA ALA A 288 0.01 17.33 12.29
C ALA A 288 0.76 17.07 13.62
N GLU A 289 0.02 16.97 14.74
CA GLU A 289 0.59 16.68 16.05
C GLU A 289 1.21 15.28 16.12
N GLU A 290 0.49 14.27 15.62
CA GLU A 290 1.00 12.89 15.55
C GLU A 290 2.21 12.77 14.63
N LEU A 291 2.22 13.49 13.50
CA LEU A 291 3.37 13.53 12.60
C LEU A 291 4.59 14.12 13.31
N ALA A 292 4.43 15.22 14.04
CA ALA A 292 5.50 15.84 14.81
C ALA A 292 6.01 14.90 15.91
N ARG A 293 5.10 14.21 16.62
CA ARG A 293 5.42 13.20 17.63
C ARG A 293 6.24 12.05 17.03
N TYR A 294 5.80 11.52 15.89
CA TYR A 294 6.51 10.47 15.15
C TYR A 294 7.92 10.90 14.75
N GLN A 295 8.07 12.05 14.10
CA GLN A 295 9.39 12.53 13.65
C GLN A 295 10.34 12.77 14.84
N ALA A 296 9.84 13.34 15.95
CA ALA A 296 10.63 13.59 17.13
C ALA A 296 11.11 12.29 17.79
N GLU A 297 10.22 11.32 17.95
CA GLU A 297 10.50 10.06 18.62
C GLU A 297 11.41 9.15 17.79
N VAL A 298 11.11 8.96 16.50
CA VAL A 298 11.98 8.19 15.61
C VAL A 298 13.34 8.86 15.49
N GLY A 299 13.40 10.19 15.40
CA GLY A 299 14.67 10.94 15.42
C GLY A 299 15.47 10.75 16.70
N ARG A 300 14.82 10.68 17.87
CA ARG A 300 15.47 10.34 19.14
C ARG A 300 16.05 8.92 19.11
N LEU A 301 15.31 7.95 18.59
CA LEU A 301 15.74 6.55 18.48
C LEU A 301 16.87 6.37 17.47
N VAL A 302 16.89 7.12 16.36
CA VAL A 302 18.03 7.17 15.44
C VAL A 302 19.32 7.55 16.18
N ARG A 303 19.27 8.62 16.99
CA ARG A 303 20.44 9.13 17.73
C ARG A 303 20.87 8.24 18.90
N SER A 304 19.90 7.73 19.67
CA SER A 304 20.17 7.03 20.94
C SER A 304 20.33 5.52 20.80
N ARG A 305 19.69 4.91 19.79
CA ARG A 305 19.64 3.44 19.60
C ARG A 305 20.28 2.98 18.30
N GLY A 306 20.79 3.91 17.47
CA GLY A 306 21.39 3.59 16.18
C GLY A 306 20.40 3.05 15.15
N LEU A 307 19.11 3.40 15.29
CA LEU A 307 18.06 3.08 14.33
C LEU A 307 18.37 3.72 12.96
N ALA A 308 18.20 2.96 11.88
CA ALA A 308 18.14 3.50 10.52
C ALA A 308 16.67 3.73 10.18
N TRP A 309 16.27 4.97 9.91
CA TRP A 309 14.90 5.31 9.55
C TRP A 309 14.80 5.55 8.04
N LEU A 310 14.10 4.65 7.36
CA LEU A 310 13.80 4.72 5.94
C LEU A 310 12.33 5.16 5.75
N SER A 311 12.13 6.32 5.15
CA SER A 311 10.79 6.89 4.91
C SER A 311 10.53 7.02 3.42
N ALA A 312 9.41 6.47 2.94
CA ALA A 312 8.93 6.56 1.56
C ALA A 312 7.56 7.24 1.50
N GLU A 313 7.57 8.57 1.42
CA GLU A 313 6.38 9.40 1.62
C GLU A 313 6.28 10.51 0.55
N SER A 314 5.21 11.30 0.60
CA SER A 314 5.17 12.52 -0.19
C SER A 314 6.28 13.49 0.24
N PRO A 315 6.79 14.37 -0.65
CA PRO A 315 7.89 15.29 -0.33
C PRO A 315 7.60 16.26 0.82
N SER A 316 6.31 16.55 1.06
CA SER A 316 5.86 17.40 2.16
C SER A 316 5.96 16.74 3.53
N LEU A 317 6.05 15.41 3.58
CA LEU A 317 6.12 14.61 4.82
C LEU A 317 7.54 14.13 5.14
N ARG A 318 8.53 14.62 4.39
CA ARG A 318 9.93 14.26 4.57
C ARG A 318 10.42 14.48 6.02
N PRO A 319 11.45 13.73 6.47
CA PRO A 319 12.10 13.98 7.75
C PRO A 319 12.56 15.44 7.89
N THR A 320 12.43 15.97 9.11
CA THR A 320 12.91 17.31 9.44
C THR A 320 14.41 17.44 9.15
N GLY A 321 14.80 18.53 8.49
CA GLY A 321 16.19 18.80 8.11
C GLY A 321 16.60 18.24 6.74
N LEU A 322 15.75 17.43 6.08
CA LEU A 322 16.05 16.99 4.72
C LEU A 322 15.81 18.12 3.71
N ALA A 323 16.86 18.51 2.99
CA ALA A 323 16.73 19.37 1.81
C ALA A 323 16.01 18.63 0.69
N LEU A 324 15.08 19.30 0.01
CA LEU A 324 14.38 18.69 -1.12
C LEU A 324 15.37 18.49 -2.29
N PRO A 325 15.48 17.28 -2.85
CA PRO A 325 16.27 17.05 -4.05
C PRO A 325 15.58 17.67 -5.28
N PRO A 326 16.25 17.71 -6.44
CA PRO A 326 15.62 18.09 -7.70
C PRO A 326 14.33 17.32 -7.96
N THR A 327 13.39 17.95 -8.66
CA THR A 327 12.05 17.41 -8.91
C THR A 327 12.11 16.04 -9.57
N ALA A 328 11.21 15.15 -9.13
CA ALA A 328 11.00 13.84 -9.72
C ALA A 328 10.62 13.92 -11.22
N PRO A 329 10.93 12.88 -12.01
CA PRO A 329 10.56 12.81 -13.41
C PRO A 329 9.07 12.51 -13.56
N GLY A 330 8.44 13.10 -14.59
CA GLY A 330 7.05 12.83 -14.95
C GLY A 330 6.00 13.43 -14.00
N ALA A 331 4.75 13.06 -14.23
CA ALA A 331 3.61 13.57 -13.48
C ALA A 331 3.48 12.91 -12.09
N SER A 332 3.12 13.70 -11.08
CA SER A 332 2.77 13.26 -9.73
C SER A 332 1.57 12.31 -9.72
N PRO A 333 1.39 11.48 -8.67
CA PRO A 333 2.15 11.43 -7.41
C PRO A 333 3.47 10.63 -7.47
N HIS A 334 4.43 11.05 -6.63
CA HIS A 334 5.76 10.45 -6.47
C HIS A 334 6.04 10.14 -4.99
N SER A 335 6.88 9.14 -4.73
CA SER A 335 7.41 8.87 -3.38
C SER A 335 8.85 9.37 -3.28
N LEU A 336 9.14 10.17 -2.26
CA LEU A 336 10.50 10.52 -1.86
C LEU A 336 10.99 9.49 -0.85
N TRP A 337 12.04 8.75 -1.21
CA TRP A 337 12.74 7.85 -0.31
C TRP A 337 13.85 8.61 0.40
N SER A 338 13.87 8.52 1.73
CA SER A 338 14.84 9.21 2.57
C SER A 338 15.37 8.28 3.66
N LEU A 339 16.65 8.43 3.98
CA LEU A 339 17.32 7.72 5.06
C LEU A 339 17.81 8.72 6.11
N VAL A 340 17.39 8.50 7.36
CA VAL A 340 17.96 9.17 8.53
C VAL A 340 18.73 8.13 9.35
N TRP A 341 20.03 8.33 9.51
CA TRP A 341 20.88 7.41 10.25
C TRP A 341 22.08 8.15 10.84
N ARG A 342 22.26 8.05 12.17
CA ARG A 342 23.26 8.82 12.93
C ARG A 342 23.09 10.33 12.70
N ASP A 343 24.10 10.99 12.16
CA ASP A 343 24.15 12.41 11.80
C ASP A 343 23.76 12.67 10.33
N ARG A 344 23.39 11.63 9.58
CA ARG A 344 23.03 11.71 8.17
C ARG A 344 21.52 11.76 7.98
N THR A 345 21.09 12.67 7.12
CA THR A 345 19.74 12.76 6.59
C THR A 345 19.85 12.93 5.08
N GLU A 346 19.53 11.89 4.32
CA GLU A 346 19.76 11.85 2.87
C GLU A 346 18.47 11.51 2.10
N ALA A 347 18.33 12.09 0.91
CA ALA A 347 17.35 11.68 -0.07
C ALA A 347 17.98 10.57 -0.92
N LEU A 348 17.38 9.37 -0.91
CA LEU A 348 17.91 8.20 -1.62
C LEU A 348 17.40 8.10 -3.05
N ALA A 349 16.10 8.26 -3.23
CA ALA A 349 15.46 8.00 -4.51
C ALA A 349 14.12 8.72 -4.67
N TRP A 350 13.76 8.95 -5.92
CA TRP A 350 12.37 9.13 -6.33
C TRP A 350 11.81 7.79 -6.81
N SER A 351 10.52 7.53 -6.59
CA SER A 351 9.86 6.37 -7.18
C SER A 351 8.40 6.63 -7.51
N HIS A 352 7.87 5.81 -8.41
CA HIS A 352 6.43 5.64 -8.52
C HIS A 352 5.85 5.12 -7.18
N PRO A 353 4.65 5.56 -6.73
CA PRO A 353 4.05 5.11 -5.46
C PRO A 353 3.77 3.62 -5.38
N HIS A 354 3.65 2.97 -6.55
CA HIS A 354 3.49 1.52 -6.69
C HIS A 354 4.73 0.79 -7.22
N GLY A 355 5.90 1.45 -7.26
CA GLY A 355 7.16 0.80 -7.64
C GLY A 355 7.33 0.50 -9.13
N ARG A 356 6.56 1.15 -10.02
CA ARG A 356 6.70 1.01 -11.49
C ARG A 356 8.05 1.50 -12.00
N TRP A 357 8.63 2.52 -11.37
CA TRP A 357 9.96 3.03 -11.67
C TRP A 357 10.63 3.57 -10.42
N VAL A 358 11.96 3.66 -10.47
CA VAL A 358 12.81 4.27 -9.45
C VAL A 358 13.91 5.10 -10.11
N GLN A 359 14.19 6.27 -9.57
CA GLN A 359 15.38 7.07 -9.89
C GLN A 359 16.20 7.24 -8.63
N TRP A 360 17.39 6.65 -8.61
CA TRP A 360 18.34 6.79 -7.50
C TRP A 360 19.06 8.14 -7.58
N LEU A 361 19.23 8.82 -6.44
CA LEU A 361 19.71 10.21 -6.39
C LEU A 361 21.22 10.36 -6.07
N GLY A 362 21.88 9.30 -5.59
CA GLY A 362 23.30 9.33 -5.24
C GLY A 362 23.87 7.96 -4.89
#